data_AF-A0A9E5L5X6-F1
#
_entry.id   AF-A0A9E5L5X6-F1
#
_cell.length_a   1.000
_cell.length_b   1.000
_cell.length_c   1.000
_cell.angle_alpha   90.00
_cell.angle_beta   90.00
_cell.angle_gamma   90.00
#
_symmetry.space_group_name_H-M   'P 1'
#
loop_
_entity.id
_entity.type
_entity.pdbx_description
1 polymer ?
#
loop_
_entity_poly.entity_id
_entity_poly.type
_entity_poly.pdbx_seq_one_letter_code
_entity_poly.pdbx_strand_id
1 'polypeptide(L)'
;MECFLKEKTKQSGSALVYILIAIALLAALTASFMRPSSQQTTSQNTFNTITELNSQINFIRSAIQECVLTYPGGDTALIGDPSYNSPYPLNPSSAYFTPAPKSGAAANDQVRNILCPGNPGDSNDHADIFGGRSGKFFPPPVKLFEEWEYFNNQDGVFFLTRTTKTDAFLKTAMDKLDDQYSECEMDVFDPGAGLGNGLVSFNPDIACNEVYCLRIWLITNDSAVYNGDADGDEVGCP
;
A
#
# COMPACT_ATOMS: atom_id res chain seq x y z
N MET A 1 89.86 7.32 -41.14
CA MET A 1 89.01 6.11 -41.26
C MET A 1 88.43 5.87 -39.88
N GLU A 2 87.36 6.60 -39.54
CA GLU A 2 86.68 6.48 -38.25
C GLU A 2 85.34 5.78 -38.50
N CYS A 3 85.17 4.61 -37.90
CA CYS A 3 83.97 3.80 -38.00
C CYS A 3 83.14 4.06 -36.74
N PHE A 4 82.09 4.88 -36.88
CA PHE A 4 81.14 5.17 -35.80
C PHE A 4 80.15 3.99 -35.67
N LEU A 5 80.33 3.16 -34.65
CA LEU A 5 79.36 2.12 -34.28
C LEU A 5 78.20 2.76 -33.50
N LYS A 6 77.01 2.73 -34.11
CA LYS A 6 75.75 3.15 -33.52
C LYS A 6 75.12 1.96 -32.80
N GLU A 7 75.20 1.93 -31.47
CA GLU A 7 74.48 0.97 -30.64
C GLU A 7 72.96 1.20 -30.75
N LYS A 8 72.21 0.15 -31.11
CA LYS A 8 70.75 0.12 -31.02
C LYS A 8 70.35 -0.48 -29.68
N THR A 9 70.01 0.36 -28.71
CA THR A 9 69.32 -0.07 -27.50
C THR A 9 67.92 -0.58 -27.86
N LYS A 10 67.72 -1.90 -27.76
CA LYS A 10 66.41 -2.56 -27.84
C LYS A 10 65.62 -2.26 -26.55
N GLN A 11 64.72 -1.29 -26.59
CA GLN A 11 63.72 -1.08 -25.54
C GLN A 11 62.61 -2.12 -25.66
N SER A 12 62.65 -3.17 -24.83
CA SER A 12 61.62 -4.22 -24.75
C SER A 12 60.63 -4.00 -23.59
N GLY A 13 60.48 -2.77 -23.08
CA GLY A 13 59.99 -2.53 -21.71
C GLY A 13 58.74 -1.67 -21.56
N SER A 14 57.76 -1.68 -22.48
CA SER A 14 56.60 -0.78 -22.29
C SER A 14 55.25 -1.25 -22.84
N ALA A 15 55.19 -2.16 -23.82
CA ALA A 15 53.91 -2.57 -24.42
C ALA A 15 52.94 -3.26 -23.44
N LEU A 16 53.47 -4.06 -22.50
CA LEU A 16 52.66 -4.86 -21.57
C LEU A 16 51.95 -3.98 -20.52
N VAL A 17 52.55 -2.86 -20.13
CA VAL A 17 51.96 -1.90 -19.18
C VAL A 17 50.74 -1.21 -19.78
N TYR A 18 50.81 -0.83 -21.06
CA TYR A 18 49.67 -0.23 -21.76
C TYR A 18 48.49 -1.20 -21.91
N ILE A 19 48.76 -2.49 -22.12
CA ILE A 19 47.70 -3.53 -22.18
C ILE A 19 47.02 -3.68 -20.81
N LEU A 20 47.79 -3.70 -19.71
CA LEU A 20 47.24 -3.82 -18.37
C LEU A 20 46.39 -2.60 -17.98
N ILE A 21 46.85 -1.39 -18.32
CA ILE A 21 46.07 -0.15 -18.10
C ILE A 21 44.77 -0.19 -18.90
N ALA A 22 44.81 -0.64 -20.16
CA ALA A 22 43.62 -0.76 -20.99
C ALA A 22 42.60 -1.76 -20.42
N ILE A 23 43.04 -2.92 -19.93
CA ILE A 23 42.15 -3.92 -19.29
C ILE A 23 41.57 -3.38 -17.99
N ALA A 24 42.36 -2.68 -17.17
CA ALA A 24 41.89 -2.08 -15.92
C ALA A 24 40.83 -1.00 -16.18
N LEU A 25 41.04 -0.15 -17.19
CA LEU A 25 40.05 0.86 -17.60
C LEU A 25 38.77 0.23 -18.15
N LEU A 26 38.88 -0.84 -18.94
CA LEU A 26 37.72 -1.56 -19.47
C LEU A 26 36.90 -2.22 -18.35
N ALA A 27 37.57 -2.83 -17.37
CA ALA A 27 36.93 -3.44 -16.20
C ALA A 27 36.25 -2.39 -15.31
N ALA A 28 36.91 -1.25 -15.06
CA ALA A 28 36.33 -0.13 -14.31
C ALA A 28 35.07 0.42 -14.99
N LEU A 29 35.10 0.57 -16.32
CA LEU A 29 33.95 1.02 -17.10
C LEU A 29 32.79 0.00 -17.06
N THR A 30 33.10 -1.29 -17.12
CA THR A 30 32.09 -2.36 -17.05
C THR A 30 31.44 -2.38 -15.65
N ALA A 31 32.24 -2.21 -14.59
CA ALA A 31 31.75 -2.16 -13.21
C ALA A 31 30.88 -0.92 -12.93
N SER A 32 31.21 0.24 -13.53
CA SER A 32 30.40 1.45 -13.40
C SER A 32 29.10 1.40 -14.20
N PHE A 33 29.02 0.61 -15.28
CA PHE A 33 27.77 0.40 -16.03
C PHE A 33 26.87 -0.71 -15.49
N MET A 34 27.40 -1.71 -14.78
CA MET A 34 26.59 -2.80 -14.21
C MET A 34 25.89 -2.44 -12.88
N ARG A 35 26.33 -1.39 -12.17
CA ARG A 35 25.71 -0.92 -10.91
C ARG A 35 24.44 -0.05 -11.07
N PRO A 36 24.32 0.88 -12.03
CA PRO A 36 23.17 1.78 -12.11
C PRO A 36 21.87 1.12 -12.58
N SER A 37 21.92 0.04 -13.37
CA SER A 37 20.71 -0.60 -13.92
C SER A 37 19.79 -1.17 -12.82
N SER A 38 20.37 -1.87 -11.84
CA SER A 38 19.60 -2.43 -10.72
C SER A 38 18.96 -1.36 -9.83
N GLN A 39 19.68 -0.27 -9.51
CA GLN A 39 19.14 0.84 -8.71
C GLN A 39 18.07 1.63 -9.45
N GLN A 40 18.21 1.78 -10.77
CA GLN A 40 17.24 2.47 -11.61
C GLN A 40 15.92 1.67 -11.71
N THR A 41 15.99 0.35 -11.89
CA THR A 41 14.78 -0.50 -11.92
C THR A 41 14.05 -0.52 -10.58
N THR A 42 14.78 -0.65 -9.46
CA THR A 42 14.20 -0.56 -8.11
C THR A 42 13.47 0.77 -7.91
N SER A 43 14.10 1.90 -8.24
CA SER A 43 13.50 3.22 -8.08
C SER A 43 12.22 3.41 -8.91
N GLN A 44 12.20 2.89 -10.15
CA GLN A 44 11.02 2.93 -11.01
C GLN A 44 9.88 2.06 -10.46
N ASN A 45 10.19 0.84 -9.99
CA ASN A 45 9.18 -0.05 -9.42
C ASN A 45 8.58 0.53 -8.13
N THR A 46 9.40 1.12 -7.26
CA THR A 46 8.92 1.85 -6.07
C THR A 46 7.99 2.99 -6.46
N PHE A 47 8.39 3.85 -7.41
CA PHE A 47 7.57 4.98 -7.84
C PHE A 47 6.24 4.54 -8.46
N ASN A 48 6.25 3.52 -9.30
CA ASN A 48 5.03 2.97 -9.92
C ASN A 48 4.09 2.39 -8.85
N THR A 49 4.63 1.65 -7.88
CA THR A 49 3.86 1.07 -6.77
C THR A 49 3.20 2.16 -5.93
N ILE A 50 3.95 3.19 -5.53
CA ILE A 50 3.42 4.35 -4.79
C ILE A 50 2.30 5.03 -5.58
N THR A 51 2.51 5.26 -6.88
CA THR A 51 1.52 5.94 -7.74
C THR A 51 0.24 5.12 -7.87
N GLU A 52 0.34 3.81 -8.08
CA GLU A 52 -0.80 2.90 -8.19
C GLU A 52 -1.57 2.82 -6.86
N LEU A 53 -0.87 2.63 -5.73
CA LEU A 53 -1.48 2.62 -4.40
C LEU A 53 -2.19 3.93 -4.09
N ASN A 54 -1.53 5.07 -4.24
CA ASN A 54 -2.13 6.38 -4.02
C ASN A 54 -3.36 6.63 -4.90
N SER A 55 -3.32 6.20 -6.16
CA SER A 55 -4.48 6.34 -7.05
C SER A 55 -5.67 5.53 -6.53
N GLN A 56 -5.45 4.30 -6.04
CA GLN A 56 -6.53 3.47 -5.50
C GLN A 56 -7.04 3.98 -4.15
N ILE A 57 -6.14 4.38 -3.24
CA ILE A 57 -6.49 4.96 -1.93
C ILE A 57 -7.41 6.17 -2.12
N ASN A 58 -7.02 7.10 -2.98
CA ASN A 58 -7.83 8.29 -3.26
C ASN A 58 -9.18 7.93 -3.91
N PHE A 59 -9.21 6.92 -4.78
CA PHE A 59 -10.45 6.48 -5.41
C PHE A 59 -11.41 5.86 -4.39
N ILE A 60 -10.91 5.00 -3.50
CA ILE A 60 -11.68 4.39 -2.40
C ILE A 60 -12.23 5.47 -1.47
N ARG A 61 -11.34 6.34 -0.96
CA ARG A 61 -11.69 7.44 -0.06
C ARG A 61 -12.77 8.33 -0.69
N SER A 62 -12.61 8.72 -1.94
CA SER A 62 -13.62 9.54 -2.65
C SER A 62 -14.97 8.82 -2.76
N ALA A 63 -14.97 7.52 -3.08
CA ALA A 63 -16.21 6.76 -3.24
C ALA A 63 -16.98 6.61 -1.92
N ILE A 64 -16.25 6.36 -0.82
CA ILE A 64 -16.85 6.25 0.52
C ILE A 64 -17.35 7.62 1.00
N GLN A 65 -16.57 8.69 0.80
CA GLN A 65 -17.00 10.03 1.16
C GLN A 65 -18.23 10.48 0.38
N GLU A 66 -18.34 10.13 -0.91
CA GLU A 66 -19.57 10.40 -1.67
C GLU A 66 -20.77 9.67 -1.09
N CYS A 67 -20.61 8.42 -0.62
CA CYS A 67 -21.67 7.71 0.07
C CYS A 67 -22.13 8.45 1.33
N VAL A 68 -21.18 8.84 2.19
CA VAL A 68 -21.43 9.60 3.42
C VAL A 68 -22.15 10.92 3.14
N LEU A 69 -21.73 11.64 2.09
CA LEU A 69 -22.32 12.92 1.72
C LEU A 69 -23.71 12.77 1.09
N THR A 70 -23.95 11.68 0.36
CA THR A 70 -25.25 11.38 -0.23
C THR A 70 -26.26 11.02 0.85
N TYR A 71 -25.83 10.32 1.91
CA TYR A 71 -26.71 9.89 2.99
C TYR A 71 -26.12 10.17 4.38
N PRO A 72 -26.15 11.44 4.84
CA PRO A 72 -25.46 11.86 6.07
C PRO A 72 -26.07 11.29 7.37
N GLY A 73 -27.29 10.75 7.30
CA GLY A 73 -27.93 10.07 8.43
C GLY A 73 -27.37 8.67 8.69
N GLY A 74 -26.66 8.07 7.72
CA GLY A 74 -26.27 6.67 7.73
C GLY A 74 -27.47 5.72 7.81
N ASP A 75 -27.23 4.41 7.90
CA ASP A 75 -28.33 3.44 8.00
C ASP A 75 -29.18 3.69 9.25
N THR A 76 -30.43 4.10 9.03
CA THR A 76 -31.41 4.44 10.09
C THR A 76 -31.73 3.29 11.04
N ALA A 77 -31.54 2.04 10.64
CA ALA A 77 -31.81 0.89 11.51
C ALA A 77 -30.64 0.54 12.43
N LEU A 78 -29.45 1.13 12.21
CA LEU A 78 -28.24 0.89 12.98
C LEU A 78 -27.78 2.15 13.73
N ILE A 79 -28.58 3.22 13.73
CA ILE A 79 -28.30 4.41 14.52
C ILE A 79 -28.23 4.04 16.01
N GLY A 80 -27.06 4.28 16.61
CA GLY A 80 -26.80 4.02 18.02
C GLY A 80 -26.20 2.64 18.32
N ASP A 81 -25.91 1.82 17.31
CA ASP A 81 -25.08 0.62 17.50
C ASP A 81 -23.62 1.05 17.76
N PRO A 82 -23.05 0.76 18.96
CA PRO A 82 -21.68 1.13 19.27
C PRO A 82 -20.63 0.38 18.45
N SER A 83 -21.03 -0.68 17.73
CA SER A 83 -20.15 -1.50 16.89
C SER A 83 -20.01 -0.94 15.48
N TYR A 84 -20.64 0.20 15.18
CA TYR A 84 -20.75 0.78 13.85
C TYR A 84 -20.59 2.30 13.90
N ASN A 85 -19.75 2.84 13.02
CA ASN A 85 -19.62 4.28 12.87
C ASN A 85 -20.55 4.80 11.78
N SER A 86 -21.69 5.36 12.19
CA SER A 86 -22.50 6.17 11.30
C SER A 86 -21.78 7.48 10.96
N PRO A 87 -21.82 7.99 9.71
CA PRO A 87 -22.61 7.53 8.56
C PRO A 87 -21.85 6.63 7.56
N TYR A 88 -20.74 6.02 7.95
CA TYR A 88 -19.92 5.23 7.03
C TYR A 88 -20.60 3.92 6.60
N PRO A 89 -20.31 3.37 5.41
CA PRO A 89 -20.88 2.09 4.98
C PRO A 89 -20.67 0.94 5.97
N LEU A 90 -21.54 -0.06 5.91
CA LEU A 90 -21.35 -1.30 6.65
C LEU A 90 -20.30 -2.19 5.98
N ASN A 91 -19.72 -3.10 6.77
CA ASN A 91 -18.86 -4.15 6.24
C ASN A 91 -19.64 -5.01 5.23
N PRO A 92 -19.09 -5.27 4.03
CA PRO A 92 -19.78 -6.01 2.98
C PRO A 92 -20.29 -7.39 3.41
N SER A 93 -19.58 -8.08 4.31
CA SER A 93 -19.97 -9.40 4.82
C SER A 93 -20.95 -9.37 6.00
N SER A 94 -21.38 -8.19 6.45
CA SER A 94 -22.21 -8.02 7.64
C SER A 94 -23.48 -8.88 7.58
N ALA A 95 -23.77 -9.58 8.68
CA ALA A 95 -24.99 -10.38 8.84
C ALA A 95 -26.26 -9.52 8.74
N TYR A 96 -26.14 -8.20 8.88
CA TYR A 96 -27.22 -7.24 8.66
C TYR A 96 -27.88 -7.37 7.27
N PHE A 97 -27.12 -7.83 6.28
CA PHE A 97 -27.62 -8.11 4.92
C PHE A 97 -28.33 -9.48 4.80
N THR A 98 -28.64 -10.14 5.93
CA THR A 98 -29.33 -11.43 5.98
C THR A 98 -30.35 -11.51 7.14
N PRO A 99 -31.59 -12.03 6.95
CA PRO A 99 -32.26 -12.40 5.70
C PRO A 99 -32.96 -11.19 5.04
N ALA A 100 -33.56 -11.38 3.85
CA ALA A 100 -34.26 -10.34 3.09
C ALA A 100 -35.21 -9.48 3.97
N PRO A 101 -35.28 -8.14 3.75
CA PRO A 101 -35.30 -7.49 2.42
C PRO A 101 -33.96 -6.96 1.90
N LYS A 102 -32.92 -6.93 2.72
CA LYS A 102 -31.61 -6.31 2.39
C LYS A 102 -30.64 -7.33 1.79
N SER A 103 -30.94 -7.86 0.61
CA SER A 103 -30.06 -8.82 -0.07
C SER A 103 -28.81 -8.13 -0.59
N GLY A 104 -27.62 -8.63 -0.25
CA GLY A 104 -26.36 -8.05 -0.73
C GLY A 104 -25.11 -8.48 0.01
N ALA A 105 -25.22 -9.30 1.07
CA ALA A 105 -24.07 -9.78 1.83
C ALA A 105 -23.02 -10.39 0.88
N ALA A 106 -21.84 -9.79 0.88
CA ALA A 106 -20.71 -10.35 0.18
C ALA A 106 -20.11 -11.52 0.98
N ALA A 107 -19.40 -12.41 0.29
CA ALA A 107 -18.68 -13.50 0.95
C ALA A 107 -17.45 -13.00 1.74
N ASN A 108 -17.03 -11.76 1.52
CA ASN A 108 -15.84 -11.15 2.10
C ASN A 108 -15.99 -9.63 2.17
N ASP A 109 -15.12 -8.99 2.94
CA ASP A 109 -15.14 -7.53 3.19
C ASP A 109 -14.36 -6.73 2.13
N GLN A 110 -14.27 -7.23 0.90
CA GLN A 110 -13.55 -6.52 -0.15
C GLN A 110 -14.23 -5.19 -0.49
N VAL A 111 -13.41 -4.15 -0.64
CA VAL A 111 -13.86 -2.77 -0.92
C VAL A 111 -14.77 -2.68 -2.14
N ARG A 112 -14.51 -3.50 -3.17
CA ARG A 112 -15.35 -3.56 -4.38
C ARG A 112 -16.81 -3.91 -4.10
N ASN A 113 -17.10 -4.58 -2.98
CA ASN A 113 -18.43 -5.04 -2.59
C ASN A 113 -19.12 -4.09 -1.59
N ILE A 114 -18.57 -2.90 -1.32
CA ILE A 114 -19.19 -1.95 -0.40
C ILE A 114 -20.55 -1.50 -0.94
N LEU A 115 -21.54 -1.56 -0.05
CA LEU A 115 -22.89 -1.11 -0.29
C LEU A 115 -23.13 0.20 0.46
N CYS A 116 -23.64 1.21 -0.23
CA CYS A 116 -24.02 2.48 0.36
C CYS A 116 -25.53 2.53 0.59
N PRO A 117 -26.00 2.94 1.79
CA PRO A 117 -27.39 3.33 1.97
C PRO A 117 -27.69 4.57 1.13
N GLY A 118 -28.83 4.58 0.44
CA GLY A 118 -29.26 5.76 -0.33
C GLY A 118 -28.61 5.88 -1.71
N ASN A 119 -28.22 4.77 -2.33
CA ASN A 119 -27.63 4.80 -3.67
C ASN A 119 -28.55 4.15 -4.72
N PRO A 120 -29.20 4.90 -5.64
CA PRO A 120 -29.37 6.36 -5.70
C PRO A 120 -30.64 6.85 -4.95
N GLY A 121 -30.51 7.87 -4.10
CA GLY A 121 -31.62 8.61 -3.46
C GLY A 121 -31.60 8.58 -1.92
N ASP A 122 -32.56 9.18 -1.22
CA ASP A 122 -32.54 9.22 0.26
C ASP A 122 -33.23 8.01 0.92
N SER A 123 -33.17 6.82 0.32
CA SER A 123 -33.77 5.61 0.89
C SER A 123 -32.78 4.81 1.75
N ASN A 124 -33.27 4.00 2.69
CA ASN A 124 -32.41 3.09 3.47
C ASN A 124 -32.05 1.80 2.68
N ASP A 125 -32.12 1.86 1.34
CA ASP A 125 -31.77 0.77 0.46
C ASP A 125 -30.27 0.80 0.16
N HIS A 126 -29.65 -0.36 0.24
CA HIS A 126 -28.23 -0.53 0.07
C HIS A 126 -27.93 -0.92 -1.37
N ALA A 127 -27.06 -0.17 -2.04
CA ALA A 127 -26.60 -0.53 -3.38
C ALA A 127 -25.10 -0.34 -3.55
N ASP A 128 -24.53 -1.10 -4.49
CA ASP A 128 -23.10 -1.12 -4.75
C ASP A 128 -22.57 0.28 -5.07
N ILE A 129 -21.53 0.70 -4.36
CA ILE A 129 -20.82 1.94 -4.69
C ILE A 129 -19.94 1.77 -5.91
N PHE A 130 -19.54 0.53 -6.22
CA PHE A 130 -18.80 0.16 -7.41
C PHE A 130 -19.64 -0.79 -8.28
N GLY A 131 -20.16 -0.28 -9.39
CA GLY A 131 -20.90 -1.09 -10.33
C GLY A 131 -21.58 -0.26 -11.41
N GLY A 132 -22.37 -0.94 -12.24
CA GLY A 132 -23.09 -0.30 -13.35
C GLY A 132 -24.08 0.78 -12.92
N ARG A 133 -24.59 0.73 -11.67
CA ARG A 133 -25.53 1.72 -11.12
C ARG A 133 -24.84 3.02 -10.70
N SER A 134 -23.65 2.95 -10.11
CA SER A 134 -22.86 4.12 -9.74
C SER A 134 -22.02 4.67 -10.89
N GLY A 135 -21.82 3.88 -11.96
CA GLY A 135 -20.92 4.21 -13.06
C GLY A 135 -19.43 4.16 -12.68
N LYS A 136 -19.12 3.75 -11.45
CA LYS A 136 -17.77 3.62 -10.92
C LYS A 136 -17.38 2.15 -10.96
N PHE A 137 -16.25 1.84 -11.56
CA PHE A 137 -15.72 0.48 -11.60
C PHE A 137 -14.44 0.43 -10.79
N PHE A 138 -14.37 -0.52 -9.86
CA PHE A 138 -13.19 -0.69 -9.05
C PHE A 138 -12.03 -1.19 -9.93
N PRO A 139 -10.85 -0.53 -9.89
CA PRO A 139 -9.70 -0.98 -10.67
C PRO A 139 -9.22 -2.36 -10.20
N PRO A 140 -8.46 -3.08 -11.03
CA PRO A 140 -7.81 -4.32 -10.58
C PRO A 140 -6.83 -4.04 -9.44
N PRO A 141 -6.53 -5.03 -8.58
CA PRO A 141 -5.57 -4.88 -7.49
C PRO A 141 -4.19 -4.44 -7.99
N VAL A 142 -3.50 -3.65 -7.17
CA VAL A 142 -2.12 -3.24 -7.44
C VAL A 142 -1.24 -4.48 -7.55
N LYS A 143 -0.28 -4.45 -8.47
CA LYS A 143 0.58 -5.62 -8.71
C LYS A 143 1.34 -5.99 -7.42
N LEU A 144 1.37 -7.29 -7.11
CA LEU A 144 1.97 -7.87 -5.89
C LEU A 144 1.19 -7.64 -4.60
N PHE A 145 0.08 -6.91 -4.63
CA PHE A 145 -0.83 -6.74 -3.50
C PHE A 145 -2.09 -7.57 -3.68
N GLU A 146 -2.72 -7.87 -2.56
CA GLU A 146 -4.05 -8.45 -2.51
C GLU A 146 -5.12 -7.37 -2.74
N GLU A 147 -6.38 -7.79 -2.81
CA GLU A 147 -7.48 -6.84 -2.92
C GLU A 147 -7.61 -6.00 -1.65
N TRP A 148 -8.16 -4.80 -1.79
CA TRP A 148 -8.47 -3.97 -0.65
C TRP A 148 -9.65 -4.52 0.13
N GLU A 149 -9.53 -4.54 1.45
CA GLU A 149 -10.56 -4.94 2.41
C GLU A 149 -11.00 -3.71 3.23
N TYR A 150 -12.28 -3.64 3.55
CA TYR A 150 -12.92 -2.53 4.24
C TYR A 150 -13.43 -2.96 5.61
N PHE A 151 -13.21 -2.10 6.60
CA PHE A 151 -13.64 -2.35 7.98
C PHE A 151 -14.24 -1.09 8.59
N ASN A 152 -15.43 -1.24 9.14
CA ASN A 152 -16.15 -0.31 9.99
C ASN A 152 -16.52 -1.05 11.28
N ASN A 153 -15.94 -0.64 12.39
CA ASN A 153 -16.11 -1.26 13.70
C ASN A 153 -15.99 -0.21 14.81
N GLN A 154 -16.09 -0.59 16.09
CA GLN A 154 -16.02 0.35 17.20
C GLN A 154 -14.72 1.18 17.23
N ASP A 155 -13.60 0.65 16.76
CA ASP A 155 -12.29 1.32 16.76
C ASP A 155 -12.19 2.40 15.67
N GLY A 156 -13.00 2.27 14.62
CA GLY A 156 -13.09 3.29 13.58
C GLY A 156 -13.41 2.69 12.22
N VAL A 157 -13.01 3.42 11.18
CA VAL A 157 -13.23 3.03 9.79
C VAL A 157 -11.91 3.09 9.06
N PHE A 158 -11.52 1.97 8.47
CA PHE A 158 -10.29 1.85 7.70
C PHE A 158 -10.47 0.88 6.53
N PHE A 159 -9.51 0.91 5.64
CA PHE A 159 -9.33 -0.13 4.64
C PHE A 159 -7.86 -0.50 4.57
N LEU A 160 -7.58 -1.73 4.19
CA LEU A 160 -6.22 -2.23 4.10
C LEU A 160 -6.01 -3.10 2.88
N THR A 161 -4.75 -3.23 2.50
CA THR A 161 -4.29 -4.23 1.54
C THR A 161 -3.08 -4.94 2.14
N ARG A 162 -2.78 -6.13 1.63
CA ARG A 162 -1.71 -6.99 2.15
C ARG A 162 -0.85 -7.50 1.02
N THR A 163 0.38 -7.85 1.35
CA THR A 163 1.26 -8.57 0.44
C THR A 163 2.10 -9.61 1.18
N THR A 164 2.16 -10.81 0.59
CA THR A 164 3.07 -11.89 0.99
C THR A 164 4.44 -11.75 0.32
N LYS A 165 4.66 -10.71 -0.50
CA LYS A 165 5.90 -10.52 -1.24
C LYS A 165 6.90 -9.75 -0.39
N THR A 166 8.15 -10.19 -0.44
CA THR A 166 9.25 -9.66 0.38
C THR A 166 10.28 -8.88 -0.46
N ASP A 167 9.87 -8.40 -1.64
CA ASP A 167 10.75 -7.61 -2.50
C ASP A 167 11.14 -6.31 -1.81
N ALA A 168 12.44 -6.00 -1.74
CA ALA A 168 12.94 -4.84 -1.00
C ALA A 168 12.33 -3.50 -1.45
N PHE A 169 11.93 -3.38 -2.71
CA PHE A 169 11.31 -2.16 -3.24
C PHE A 169 9.90 -1.92 -2.71
N LEU A 170 9.19 -2.97 -2.26
CA LEU A 170 7.85 -2.87 -1.67
C LEU A 170 7.92 -2.23 -0.30
N LYS A 171 8.86 -2.65 0.54
CA LYS A 171 9.09 -2.02 1.85
C LYS A 171 9.38 -0.52 1.67
N THR A 172 10.37 -0.19 0.85
CA THR A 172 10.69 1.21 0.54
C THR A 172 9.51 1.98 -0.09
N ALA A 173 8.61 1.30 -0.80
CA ALA A 173 7.41 1.94 -1.34
C ALA A 173 6.39 2.25 -0.24
N MET A 174 6.19 1.33 0.71
CA MET A 174 5.29 1.51 1.84
C MET A 174 5.83 2.56 2.81
N ASP A 175 7.10 2.48 3.22
CA ASP A 175 7.73 3.50 4.09
C ASP A 175 7.60 4.91 3.49
N LYS A 176 7.87 5.07 2.19
CA LYS A 176 7.72 6.36 1.50
C LYS A 176 6.28 6.81 1.29
N LEU A 177 5.36 5.86 1.30
CA LEU A 177 3.95 6.16 1.19
C LEU A 177 3.47 6.66 2.54
N ASP A 178 3.84 5.97 3.61
CA ASP A 178 3.59 6.34 5.00
C ASP A 178 4.08 7.76 5.31
N ASP A 179 5.33 8.08 4.94
CA ASP A 179 5.92 9.44 4.97
C ASP A 179 5.07 10.54 4.29
N GLN A 180 4.15 10.18 3.37
CA GLN A 180 3.28 11.13 2.67
C GLN A 180 1.94 11.37 3.36
N TYR A 181 1.50 10.44 4.20
CA TYR A 181 0.26 10.57 4.97
C TYR A 181 0.59 11.19 6.34
N SER A 182 -0.45 11.59 7.07
CA SER A 182 -0.26 12.02 8.46
C SER A 182 -0.09 10.81 9.36
N GLU A 183 0.60 10.99 10.49
CA GLU A 183 0.98 9.96 11.48
C GLU A 183 -0.21 9.09 11.99
N CYS A 184 -1.46 9.54 11.81
CA CYS A 184 -2.65 8.78 12.22
C CYS A 184 -3.59 8.41 11.05
N GLU A 185 -3.16 8.63 9.80
CA GLU A 185 -3.96 8.31 8.61
C GLU A 185 -3.55 6.99 7.95
N MET A 186 -2.31 6.56 8.13
CA MET A 186 -1.75 5.38 7.48
C MET A 186 -0.89 4.61 8.48
N ASP A 187 -0.91 3.28 8.37
CA ASP A 187 0.01 2.41 9.10
C ASP A 187 0.62 1.37 8.16
N VAL A 188 1.88 1.04 8.42
CA VAL A 188 2.59 -0.06 7.76
C VAL A 188 2.97 -1.15 8.76
N PHE A 189 2.36 -2.33 8.64
CA PHE A 189 2.74 -3.47 9.48
C PHE A 189 3.82 -4.31 8.80
N ASP A 190 4.99 -4.38 9.43
CA ASP A 190 6.10 -5.27 9.04
C ASP A 190 6.13 -6.51 9.95
N PRO A 191 5.98 -7.74 9.41
CA PRO A 191 6.01 -8.96 10.21
C PRO A 191 7.34 -9.19 10.95
N GLY A 192 8.40 -8.48 10.58
CA GLY A 192 9.71 -8.54 11.24
C GLY A 192 9.90 -7.57 12.41
N ALA A 193 8.98 -6.61 12.62
CA ALA A 193 9.18 -5.52 13.59
C ALA A 193 8.95 -5.92 15.05
N GLY A 194 8.33 -7.09 15.32
CA GLY A 194 8.09 -7.57 16.69
C GLY A 194 7.07 -6.73 17.49
N LEU A 195 6.40 -5.79 16.83
CA LEU A 195 5.28 -5.02 17.39
C LEU A 195 4.03 -5.91 17.42
N GLY A 196 3.21 -5.76 18.45
CA GLY A 196 2.02 -6.59 18.65
C GLY A 196 1.08 -6.51 17.44
N ASN A 197 0.82 -7.65 16.80
CA ASN A 197 0.04 -7.81 15.55
C ASN A 197 -1.48 -7.50 15.68
N GLY A 198 -1.90 -6.67 16.64
CA GLY A 198 -3.29 -6.30 16.81
C GLY A 198 -3.64 -5.15 15.88
N LEU A 199 -4.25 -5.45 14.72
CA LEU A 199 -4.81 -4.42 13.84
C LEU A 199 -6.04 -3.74 14.48
N VAL A 200 -6.78 -4.43 15.33
CA VAL A 200 -7.95 -3.88 16.03
C VAL A 200 -8.23 -4.70 17.29
N SER A 201 -8.93 -4.11 18.25
CA SER A 201 -9.36 -4.80 19.47
C SER A 201 -10.38 -5.92 19.20
N PHE A 202 -11.05 -5.88 18.04
CA PHE A 202 -12.30 -6.61 17.81
C PHE A 202 -12.28 -7.72 16.74
N ASN A 203 -11.21 -7.89 15.95
CA ASN A 203 -11.14 -9.01 15.00
C ASN A 203 -9.73 -9.65 14.94
N PRO A 204 -9.51 -10.76 15.67
CA PRO A 204 -8.23 -11.48 15.66
C PRO A 204 -7.92 -12.17 14.32
N ASP A 205 -8.90 -12.27 13.41
CA ASP A 205 -8.71 -12.89 12.09
C ASP A 205 -8.12 -11.92 11.06
N ILE A 206 -8.15 -10.61 11.32
CA ILE A 206 -7.45 -9.61 10.52
C ILE A 206 -6.04 -9.47 11.09
N ALA A 207 -5.26 -10.54 10.98
CA ALA A 207 -3.88 -10.53 11.45
C ALA A 207 -2.94 -10.29 10.27
N CYS A 208 -2.02 -9.33 10.42
CA CYS A 208 -0.87 -9.14 9.53
C CYS A 208 0.29 -10.05 9.90
N ASN A 209 -0.03 -11.22 10.47
CA ASN A 209 0.94 -12.21 10.85
C ASN A 209 1.67 -12.68 9.57
N GLU A 210 2.98 -12.47 9.52
CA GLU A 210 3.86 -12.94 8.44
C GLU A 210 3.66 -12.25 7.08
N VAL A 211 2.84 -11.19 6.99
CA VAL A 211 2.61 -10.43 5.75
C VAL A 211 2.75 -8.94 5.98
N TYR A 212 3.21 -8.23 4.96
CA TYR A 212 3.17 -6.76 4.98
C TYR A 212 1.74 -6.30 4.81
N CYS A 213 1.29 -5.39 5.66
CA CYS A 213 0.00 -4.73 5.50
C CYS A 213 0.14 -3.24 5.44
N LEU A 214 -0.66 -2.64 4.58
CA LEU A 214 -0.84 -1.21 4.50
C LEU A 214 -2.28 -0.90 4.88
N ARG A 215 -2.46 -0.15 5.96
CA ARG A 215 -3.77 0.28 6.46
C ARG A 215 -3.93 1.78 6.28
N ILE A 216 -5.14 2.20 5.93
CA ILE A 216 -5.50 3.61 5.80
C ILE A 216 -6.77 3.86 6.60
N TRP A 217 -6.68 4.79 7.55
CA TRP A 217 -7.82 5.25 8.33
C TRP A 217 -8.63 6.31 7.58
N LEU A 218 -9.94 6.22 7.73
CA LEU A 218 -10.89 7.27 7.38
C LEU A 218 -11.31 8.04 8.62
N ILE A 219 -11.56 7.32 9.71
CA ILE A 219 -11.77 7.87 11.05
C ILE A 219 -11.19 6.91 12.09
N THR A 220 -10.64 7.47 13.16
CA THR A 220 -10.20 6.76 14.36
C THR A 220 -11.04 7.21 15.55
N ASN A 221 -11.37 6.27 16.44
CA ASN A 221 -12.03 6.55 17.70
C ASN A 221 -11.06 6.30 18.86
N ASP A 222 -11.31 6.87 20.03
CA ASP A 222 -10.48 6.71 21.25
C ASP A 222 -10.29 5.25 21.74
N SER A 223 -11.04 4.28 21.18
CA SER A 223 -10.85 2.85 21.48
C SER A 223 -9.86 2.17 20.55
N ALA A 224 -9.45 2.84 19.47
CA ALA A 224 -8.47 2.33 18.53
C ALA A 224 -7.16 2.06 19.25
N VAL A 225 -6.63 0.85 19.08
CA VAL A 225 -5.29 0.55 19.56
C VAL A 225 -4.34 0.80 18.40
N TYR A 226 -3.65 1.92 18.48
CA TYR A 226 -2.54 2.23 17.59
C TYR A 226 -1.27 1.58 18.15
N ASN A 227 -0.81 0.50 17.53
CA ASN A 227 0.39 -0.22 17.99
C ASN A 227 1.70 0.36 17.42
N GLY A 228 1.58 1.41 16.62
CA GLY A 228 2.70 2.03 15.92
C GLY A 228 3.29 1.13 14.86
N ASP A 229 3.95 1.74 13.91
CA ASP A 229 4.84 1.12 12.95
C ASP A 229 6.27 1.11 13.52
N ALA A 230 7.25 0.75 12.68
CA ALA A 230 8.62 0.56 13.13
C ALA A 230 9.35 1.85 13.56
N ASP A 231 8.89 3.04 13.18
CA ASP A 231 9.61 4.29 13.46
C ASP A 231 9.14 5.01 14.73
N GLY A 232 7.94 4.66 15.23
CA GLY A 232 7.42 5.06 16.53
C GLY A 232 6.98 6.52 16.60
N ASP A 233 6.62 7.13 15.47
CA ASP A 233 6.08 8.49 15.42
C ASP A 233 4.60 8.57 15.85
N GLU A 234 3.91 7.44 16.03
CA GLU A 234 2.46 7.43 16.30
C GLU A 234 2.11 7.50 17.79
N VAL A 235 3.09 7.89 18.62
CA VAL A 235 2.95 8.15 20.06
C VAL A 235 2.13 9.42 20.29
N GLY A 236 0.84 9.35 19.96
CA GLY A 236 -0.06 10.50 20.00
C GLY A 236 -1.38 10.30 19.26
N CYS A 237 -1.51 9.23 18.48
CA CYS A 237 -2.79 8.90 17.86
C CYS A 237 -3.82 8.50 18.93
N PRO A 238 -5.08 8.97 18.79
CA PRO A 238 -6.16 8.75 19.75
C PRO A 238 -6.56 7.28 19.89
#